data_AF-A0A963EFF4-F1
#
_entry.id   AF-A0A963EFF4-F1
#
_cell.length_a   1.000
_cell.length_b   1.000
_cell.length_c   1.000
_cell.angle_alpha   90.00
_cell.angle_beta   90.00
_cell.angle_gamma   90.00
#
_symmetry.space_group_name_H-M   'P 1'
#
loop_
_entity.id
_entity.type
_entity.pdbx_description
1 polymer ?
#
loop_
_entity_poly.entity_id
_entity_poly.type
_entity_poly.pdbx_seq_one_letter_code
_entity_poly.pdbx_strand_id
1 'polypeptide(L)' 'MKIQPREFDRFLSRPDPNVPSLLIYGPDRGRVNETAMKAVRMILEDPNDPFNSASIDGDDLRQNPGWLIEEAQAFSFMGG' A
#
# COMPACT_ATOMS: atom_id res chain seq x y z
N MET A 1 -14.50 -1.09 3.61
CA MET A 1 -14.62 -2.30 4.47
C MET A 1 -13.52 -2.26 5.52
N LYS A 2 -13.76 -2.74 6.75
CA LYS A 2 -12.70 -2.89 7.76
C LYS A 2 -12.37 -4.37 7.91
N ILE A 3 -11.12 -4.74 7.68
CA ILE A 3 -10.61 -6.11 7.83
C ILE A 3 -10.06 -6.25 9.25
N GLN A 4 -10.45 -7.30 9.97
CA GLN A 4 -9.87 -7.54 11.29
C GLN A 4 -8.44 -8.07 11.14
N PRO A 5 -7.50 -7.74 12.06
CA PRO A 5 -6.11 -8.19 11.94
C PRO A 5 -5.96 -9.70 11.73
N ARG A 6 -6.81 -10.52 12.35
CA ARG A 6 -6.82 -11.99 12.22
C ARG A 6 -7.26 -12.49 10.83
N GLU A 7 -7.94 -11.65 10.06
CA GLU A 7 -8.45 -11.96 8.71
C GLU A 7 -7.52 -11.43 7.62
N PHE A 8 -6.51 -10.65 7.98
CA PHE A 8 -5.63 -9.97 7.04
C PHE A 8 -4.85 -10.94 6.16
N ASP A 9 -4.21 -11.97 6.74
CA ASP A 9 -3.45 -12.95 5.97
C ASP A 9 -4.35 -13.73 5.00
N ARG A 10 -5.59 -14.04 5.42
CA ARG A 10 -6.59 -14.67 4.56
C ARG A 10 -6.99 -13.74 3.41
N PHE A 11 -7.21 -12.46 3.70
CA PHE A 11 -7.52 -11.46 2.68
C PHE A 11 -6.35 -11.33 1.68
N LEU A 12 -5.10 -11.26 2.14
CA LEU A 12 -3.94 -11.19 1.24
C LEU A 12 -3.79 -12.43 0.36
N SER A 13 -4.15 -13.62 0.83
CA SER A 13 -4.09 -14.84 0.00
C SER A 13 -5.07 -14.83 -1.18
N ARG A 14 -6.17 -14.09 -1.05
CA ARG A 14 -7.25 -13.96 -2.04
C ARG A 14 -7.86 -12.56 -1.93
N PRO A 15 -7.18 -11.53 -2.46
CA PRO A 15 -7.66 -10.16 -2.36
C PRO A 15 -8.97 -10.02 -3.13
N ASP A 16 -9.92 -9.28 -2.55
CA ASP A 16 -11.19 -8.98 -3.22
C ASP A 16 -10.92 -7.97 -4.35
N PRO A 17 -11.23 -8.29 -5.62
CA PRO A 17 -10.99 -7.37 -6.73
C PRO A 17 -11.80 -6.06 -6.63
N ASN A 18 -12.82 -6.00 -5.78
CA ASN A 18 -13.58 -4.77 -5.51
C ASN A 18 -12.93 -3.86 -4.47
N VAL A 19 -11.76 -4.23 -3.93
CA VAL A 19 -11.00 -3.44 -2.95
C VAL A 19 -9.75 -2.88 -3.63
N PRO A 20 -9.83 -1.68 -4.25
CA PRO A 20 -8.73 -1.12 -5.05
C PRO A 20 -7.57 -0.58 -4.21
N SER A 21 -7.74 -0.46 -2.89
CA SER A 21 -6.74 0.16 -2.00
C SER A 21 -6.84 -0.36 -0.57
N LEU A 22 -5.71 -0.35 0.14
CA LEU A 22 -5.61 -0.75 1.54
C LEU A 22 -5.05 0.41 2.38
N LEU A 23 -5.74 0.73 3.49
CA LEU A 23 -5.24 1.64 4.52
C LEU A 23 -4.87 0.83 5.76
N ILE A 24 -3.58 0.80 6.08
CA ILE A 24 -3.05 0.07 7.24
C ILE A 24 -2.62 1.11 8.29
N TYR A 25 -3.21 1.03 9.47
CA TYR A 25 -2.99 2.02 10.53
C TYR A 25 -3.10 1.37 11.91
N GLY A 26 -2.47 1.99 12.91
CA GLY A 26 -2.47 1.52 14.29
C GLY A 26 -1.46 2.27 15.17
N PRO A 27 -1.52 2.06 16.49
CA PRO A 27 -0.62 2.72 17.44
C PRO A 27 0.82 2.19 17.38
N ASP A 28 1.01 0.95 16.90
CA ASP A 28 2.32 0.30 16.78
C ASP A 28 2.85 0.46 15.36
N ARG A 29 3.83 1.36 15.19
CA ARG A 29 4.47 1.64 13.90
C ARG A 29 5.20 0.42 13.34
N GLY A 30 5.85 -0.39 14.18
CA GLY A 30 6.58 -1.58 13.74
C GLY A 30 5.62 -2.59 13.13
N ARG A 31 4.51 -2.86 13.82
CA ARG A 31 3.46 -3.76 13.32
C ARG A 31 2.78 -3.24 12.07
N VAL A 32 2.51 -1.93 11.99
CA VAL A 32 1.95 -1.29 10.78
C VAL A 32 2.91 -1.48 9.59
N ASN A 33 4.19 -1.21 9.77
CA ASN A 33 5.20 -1.35 8.71
C ASN A 33 5.33 -2.82 8.25
N GLU A 34 5.42 -3.77 9.19
CA GLU A 34 5.49 -5.20 8.87
C GLU A 34 4.25 -5.66 8.07
N THR A 35 3.07 -5.22 8.48
CA THR A 35 1.80 -5.55 7.81
C THR A 35 1.70 -4.93 6.42
N ALA A 36 2.14 -3.68 6.27
CA ALA A 36 2.18 -2.99 4.98
C ALA A 36 3.15 -3.67 4.01
N MET A 37 4.36 -4.01 4.48
CA MET A 37 5.35 -4.70 3.66
C MET A 37 4.87 -6.07 3.20
N LYS A 38 4.12 -6.81 4.04
CA LYS A 38 3.46 -8.06 3.62
C LYS A 38 2.48 -7.85 2.48
N ALA A 39 1.66 -6.79 2.52
CA ALA A 39 0.74 -6.48 1.43
C ALA A 39 1.48 -6.07 0.15
N VAL A 40 2.50 -5.22 0.25
CA VAL A 40 3.26 -4.75 -0.91
C VAL A 40 3.94 -5.91 -1.64
N ARG A 41 4.55 -6.85 -0.90
CA ARG A 41 5.23 -8.02 -1.47
C ARG A 41 4.30 -9.05 -2.14
N MET A 42 2.98 -8.92 -1.97
CA MET A 42 2.01 -9.73 -2.73
C MET A 42 1.79 -9.21 -4.14
N ILE A 43 2.12 -7.94 -4.38
CA ILE A 43 1.89 -7.24 -5.65
C ILE A 43 3.23 -7.03 -6.35
N LEU A 44 4.22 -6.51 -5.63
CA LEU A 44 5.55 -6.20 -6.16
C LEU A 44 6.56 -7.30 -5.83
N GLU A 45 7.35 -7.71 -6.82
CA GLU A 45 8.50 -8.60 -6.61
C GLU A 45 9.60 -7.90 -5.78
N ASP A 46 9.92 -6.64 -6.11
CA ASP A 46 10.82 -5.78 -5.33
C ASP A 46 10.13 -4.47 -4.89
N PRO A 47 9.81 -4.33 -3.59
CA PRO A 47 9.25 -3.10 -3.04
C PRO A 47 10.12 -1.85 -3.14
N ASN A 48 11.41 -1.99 -3.47
CA ASN A 48 12.33 -0.87 -3.61
C ASN A 48 12.55 -0.47 -5.08
N ASP A 49 11.86 -1.11 -6.02
CA ASP A 49 11.92 -0.73 -7.43
C ASP A 49 11.29 0.65 -7.63
N PRO A 50 12.06 1.68 -8.01
CA PRO A 50 11.55 3.04 -8.18
C PRO A 50 10.63 3.19 -9.39
N PHE A 51 10.55 2.18 -10.27
CA PHE A 51 9.65 2.20 -11.42
C PHE A 51 8.25 1.63 -11.11
N ASN A 52 8.13 0.93 -9.99
CA ASN A 52 6.91 0.22 -9.57
C ASN A 52 6.42 0.61 -8.18
N SER A 53 7.15 1.46 -7.47
CA SER A 53 6.78 1.96 -6.15
C SER A 53 7.05 3.46 -6.02
N ALA A 54 6.15 4.14 -5.31
CA ALA A 54 6.31 5.54 -4.92
C ALA A 54 6.21 5.65 -3.40
N SER A 55 7.09 6.45 -2.79
CA SER A 55 7.09 6.72 -1.35
C SER A 55 6.85 8.20 -1.15
N ILE A 56 5.78 8.54 -0.43
CA ILE A 56 5.41 9.91 -0.12
C ILE A 56 5.57 10.12 1.39
N ASP A 57 6.36 11.11 1.79
CA ASP A 57 6.48 11.47 3.21
C ASP A 57 5.16 12.05 3.74
N GLY A 58 4.86 11.82 5.01
CA GLY A 58 3.62 12.28 5.63
C GLY A 58 3.50 13.81 5.72
N ASP A 59 4.61 14.52 5.88
CA ASP A 59 4.60 15.98 5.91
C ASP A 59 4.47 16.57 4.49
N ASP A 60 5.06 15.92 3.48
CA ASP A 60 4.87 16.28 2.07
C ASP A 60 3.42 16.06 1.64
N LEU A 61 2.85 14.91 1.98
CA LEU A 61 1.44 14.59 1.71
C LEU A 61 0.48 15.56 2.42
N ARG A 62 0.83 16.04 3.62
CA ARG A 62 0.02 17.05 4.33
C ARG A 62 0.07 18.39 3.62
N GLN A 63 1.21 18.79 3.08
CA GLN A 63 1.37 20.04 2.35
C GLN A 63 0.70 19.99 0.97
N ASN A 64 0.74 18.85 0.30
CA ASN A 64 0.08 18.64 -0.99
C ASN A 64 -0.67 17.30 -1.05
N PRO A 65 -1.94 17.27 -0.58
CA PRO A 65 -2.76 16.05 -0.60
C PRO A 65 -3.04 15.51 -2.01
N GLY A 66 -2.93 16.35 -3.05
CA GLY A 66 -3.18 15.98 -4.45
C GLY A 66 -2.19 14.92 -4.98
N TRP A 67 -0.97 14.90 -4.45
CA TRP A 67 0.07 13.96 -4.85
C TRP A 67 -0.34 12.49 -4.70
N LEU A 68 -1.13 12.15 -3.67
CA LEU A 68 -1.60 10.77 -3.51
C LEU A 68 -2.45 10.31 -4.71
N ILE A 69 -3.29 11.20 -5.26
CA ILE A 69 -4.13 10.88 -6.40
C ILE A 69 -3.29 10.81 -7.68
N GLU A 70 -2.34 11.72 -7.83
CA GLU A 70 -1.42 11.76 -8.98
C GLU A 70 -0.59 10.47 -9.05
N GLU A 71 0.03 10.05 -7.94
CA GLU A 71 0.80 8.80 -7.86
C GLU A 71 -0.08 7.56 -8.07
N ALA A 72 -1.31 7.56 -7.56
CA ALA A 72 -2.23 6.44 -7.76
C ALA A 72 -2.72 6.31 -9.23
N GLN A 73 -2.65 7.38 -10.02
CA GLN A 73 -2.99 7.40 -11.44
C GLN A 73 -1.76 7.23 -12.35
N ALA A 74 -0.56 7.30 -11.78
CA ALA A 74 0.67 7.12 -12.53
C ALA A 74 0.74 5.69 -13.09
N PHE A 75 1.18 5.58 -14.35
CA PHE A 75 1.39 4.28 -14.97
C PHE A 75 2.70 3.67 -14.47
N SER A 76 2.65 2.41 -14.05
CA SER A 76 3.86 1.60 -13.88
C SER A 76 4.53 1.41 -15.24
N PHE A 77 5.86 1.59 -15.29
CA PHE A 77 6.63 1.37 -16.51
C PHE A 77 6.85 -0.10 -16.85
N MET A 78 6.68 -1.02 -15.88
CA MET A 78 6.95 -2.45 -16.04
C MET A 78 5.67 -3.31 -16.09
N GLY A 79 4.49 -2.71 -15.99
CA GLY A 79 3.22 -3.40 -16.24
C GLY A 79 2.50 -3.96 -15.01
N GLY A 80 2.97 -3.64 -13.79
CA GLY A 80 2.27 -3.94 -12.54
C GLY A 80 2.31 -5.41 -12.10
#